data_AF-A0A182MD67-F1
#
_entry.id   AF-A0A182MD67-F1
#
_cell.length_a   1.000
_cell.length_b   1.000
_cell.length_c   1.000
_cell.angle_alpha   90.00
_cell.angle_beta   90.00
_cell.angle_gamma   90.00
#
_symmetry.space_group_name_H-M   'P 1'
#
loop_
_entity.id
_entity.type
_entity.pdbx_description
1 polymer ?
#
loop_
_entity_poly.entity_id
_entity_poly.type
_entity_poly.pdbx_seq_one_letter_code
_entity_poly.pdbx_strand_id
1 'polypeptide(L)'
;LVKLLANASIEMRLIDNTTESTILQSSSVSQPCRQLVLELFKVFRTIGQAEFQACAAYATEELNYWTKQRFFSYANILHRDATEQTHRVSLILEQYNKITQMDSVLDVLSEEYYRFNNFNNALQVVLNRELDRFAPSNHPLREALSDCLNTTVTLHQLDMEYVLSYIDSGCMNVADKQYDETFENIAMCD
;
A
#
# COMPACT_ATOMS: atom_id res chain seq x y z
N LEU A 1 -2.16 3.21 -6.38
CA LEU A 1 -2.00 3.08 -4.92
C LEU A 1 -0.75 3.81 -4.43
N VAL A 2 0.46 3.45 -4.86
CA VAL A 2 1.71 4.16 -4.48
C VAL A 2 1.64 5.68 -4.70
N LYS A 3 1.06 6.13 -5.83
CA LYS A 3 0.85 7.56 -6.08
C LYS A 3 -0.06 8.24 -5.05
N LEU A 4 -1.10 7.56 -4.56
CA LEU A 4 -2.00 8.09 -3.53
C LEU A 4 -1.25 8.23 -2.20
N LEU A 5 -0.51 7.19 -1.80
CA LEU A 5 0.36 7.19 -0.62
C LEU A 5 1.41 8.31 -0.69
N ALA A 6 2.06 8.46 -1.84
CA ALA A 6 3.07 9.49 -2.05
C ALA A 6 2.49 10.91 -1.89
N ASN A 7 1.32 11.16 -2.50
CA ASN A 7 0.65 12.46 -2.40
C ASN A 7 0.27 12.79 -0.94
N ALA A 8 -0.41 11.89 -0.25
CA ALA A 8 -0.79 12.09 1.14
C ALA A 8 0.44 12.24 2.07
N SER A 9 1.52 11.49 1.81
CA SER A 9 2.78 11.66 2.56
C SER A 9 3.41 13.04 2.35
N ILE A 10 3.32 13.61 1.14
CA ILE A 10 3.79 14.97 0.87
C ILE A 10 2.95 15.99 1.66
N GLU A 11 1.63 15.84 1.67
CA GLU A 11 0.73 16.72 2.43
C GLU A 11 1.02 16.67 3.92
N MET A 12 1.09 15.47 4.52
CA MET A 12 1.45 15.33 5.94
C MET A 12 2.80 15.95 6.29
N ARG A 13 3.81 15.82 5.42
CA ARG A 13 5.12 16.46 5.64
C ARG A 13 5.06 17.98 5.54
N LEU A 14 4.24 18.50 4.64
CA LEU A 14 4.03 19.95 4.52
C LEU A 14 3.40 20.49 5.79
N ILE A 15 2.41 19.79 6.32
CA ILE A 15 1.75 20.09 7.60
C ILE A 15 2.78 20.06 8.74
N ASP A 16 3.53 18.95 8.88
CA ASP A 16 4.58 18.80 9.91
C ASP A 16 5.57 19.96 9.88
N ASN A 17 6.13 20.26 8.70
CA ASN A 17 7.14 21.31 8.54
C ASN A 17 6.58 22.70 8.86
N THR A 18 5.33 22.96 8.47
CA THR A 18 4.67 24.25 8.73
C THR A 18 4.43 24.43 10.23
N THR A 19 3.93 23.38 10.89
CA THR A 19 3.67 23.37 12.33
C THR A 19 4.96 23.53 13.13
N GLU A 20 5.99 22.73 12.84
CA GLU A 20 7.29 22.80 13.52
C GLU A 20 7.94 24.18 13.33
N SER A 21 7.92 24.72 12.11
CA SER A 21 8.42 26.07 11.83
C SER A 21 7.67 27.14 12.64
N THR A 22 6.35 27.02 12.74
CA THR A 22 5.51 27.94 13.52
C THR A 22 5.86 27.88 15.00
N ILE A 23 6.06 26.67 15.56
CA ILE A 23 6.46 26.49 16.96
C ILE A 23 7.83 27.12 17.23
N LEU A 24 8.81 26.89 16.36
CA LEU A 24 10.18 27.37 16.53
C LEU A 24 10.31 28.89 16.37
N GLN A 25 9.54 29.47 15.45
CA GLN A 25 9.58 30.91 15.15
C GLN A 25 8.69 31.75 16.07
N SER A 26 7.83 31.10 16.87
CA SER A 26 6.96 31.81 17.80
C SER A 26 7.77 32.55 18.88
N SER A 27 7.74 33.88 18.82
CA SER A 27 8.36 34.77 19.81
C SER A 27 7.45 35.05 21.00
N SER A 28 6.19 34.61 20.97
CA SER A 28 5.18 34.88 21.99
C SER A 28 5.24 33.94 23.20
N VAL A 29 6.12 32.93 23.17
CA VAL A 29 6.18 31.85 24.17
C VAL A 29 7.57 31.67 24.77
N SER A 30 7.61 31.25 26.04
CA SER A 30 8.86 30.93 26.75
C SER A 30 9.50 29.62 26.25
N GLN A 31 10.78 29.42 26.52
CA GLN A 31 11.48 28.18 26.14
C GLN A 31 10.86 26.90 26.75
N PRO A 32 10.43 26.88 28.04
CA PRO A 32 9.75 25.70 28.60
C PRO A 32 8.42 25.38 27.91
N CYS A 33 7.61 26.40 27.62
CA CYS A 33 6.38 26.26 26.85
C CYS A 33 6.67 25.73 25.43
N ARG A 34 7.68 26.28 24.76
CA ARG A 34 8.09 25.80 23.43
C ARG A 34 8.50 24.33 23.44
N GLN A 35 9.27 23.90 24.44
CA GLN A 35 9.65 22.50 24.57
C GLN A 35 8.43 21.60 24.76
N LEU A 36 7.49 21.99 25.62
CA LEU A 36 6.24 21.26 25.81
C LEU A 36 5.47 21.09 24.50
N VAL A 37 5.31 22.17 23.74
CA VAL A 37 4.59 22.13 22.46
C VAL A 37 5.34 21.27 21.42
N LEU A 38 6.68 21.29 21.41
CA LEU A 38 7.47 20.40 20.55
C LEU A 38 7.32 18.91 20.92
N GLU A 39 7.22 18.59 22.21
CA GLU A 39 6.93 17.21 22.64
C GLU A 39 5.50 16.80 22.23
N LEU A 40 4.52 17.69 22.38
CA LEU A 40 3.15 17.43 21.95
C LEU A 40 3.06 17.23 20.43
N PHE A 41 3.73 18.09 19.66
CA PHE A 41 3.91 17.96 18.22
C PHE A 41 4.46 16.57 17.85
N LYS A 42 5.52 16.12 18.53
CA LYS A 42 6.14 14.83 18.27
C LYS A 42 5.18 13.66 18.54
N VAL A 43 4.36 13.75 19.59
CA VAL A 43 3.35 12.73 19.91
C VAL A 43 2.31 12.65 18.79
N PHE A 44 1.64 13.76 18.45
CA PHE A 44 0.61 13.76 17.41
C PHE A 44 1.17 13.42 16.03
N ARG A 45 2.40 13.84 15.72
CA ARG A 45 3.10 13.43 14.51
C ARG A 45 3.28 11.92 14.43
N THR A 46 3.60 11.27 15.55
CA THR A 46 3.75 9.82 15.61
C THR A 46 2.41 9.11 15.41
N ILE A 47 1.34 9.65 15.99
CA ILE A 47 -0.03 9.14 15.82
C ILE A 47 -0.46 9.21 14.34
N GLY A 48 -0.35 10.39 13.70
CA GLY A 48 -0.70 10.53 12.30
C GLY A 48 0.12 9.62 11.37
N GLN A 49 1.40 9.39 11.67
CA GLN A 49 2.23 8.43 10.95
C GLN A 49 1.72 6.98 11.10
N ALA A 50 1.27 6.61 12.30
CA ALA A 50 0.69 5.30 12.56
C ALA A 50 -0.64 5.11 11.80
N GLU A 51 -1.50 6.13 11.80
CA GLU A 51 -2.76 6.10 11.03
C GLU A 51 -2.51 5.97 9.52
N PHE A 52 -1.53 6.72 8.99
CA PHE A 52 -1.13 6.60 7.59
C PHE A 52 -0.65 5.18 7.25
N GLN A 53 0.16 4.58 8.14
CA GLN A 53 0.61 3.20 7.98
C GLN A 53 -0.54 2.20 8.06
N ALA A 54 -1.53 2.43 8.91
CA ALA A 54 -2.73 1.61 9.00
C ALA A 54 -3.53 1.63 7.69
N CYS A 55 -3.71 2.80 7.05
CA CYS A 55 -4.32 2.88 5.72
C CYS A 55 -3.57 2.04 4.67
N ALA A 56 -2.24 2.07 4.69
CA ALA A 56 -1.41 1.29 3.77
C ALA A 56 -1.49 -0.23 4.04
N ALA A 57 -1.52 -0.62 5.31
CA ALA A 57 -1.69 -2.00 5.74
C ALA A 57 -3.05 -2.56 5.32
N TYR A 58 -4.12 -1.81 5.57
CA TYR A 58 -5.48 -2.19 5.17
C TYR A 58 -5.59 -2.36 3.64
N ALA A 59 -5.06 -1.43 2.86
CA ALA A 59 -5.04 -1.56 1.40
C ALA A 59 -4.22 -2.78 0.92
N THR A 60 -3.19 -3.19 1.67
CA THR A 60 -2.40 -4.39 1.38
C THR A 60 -3.21 -5.67 1.65
N GLU A 61 -4.00 -5.69 2.71
CA GLU A 61 -4.91 -6.80 3.01
C GLU A 61 -5.99 -6.95 1.93
N GLU A 62 -6.62 -5.84 1.53
CA GLU A 62 -7.58 -5.84 0.43
C GLU A 62 -6.94 -6.32 -0.88
N LEU A 63 -5.71 -5.89 -1.19
CA LEU A 63 -4.95 -6.39 -2.35
C LEU A 63 -4.78 -7.92 -2.32
N ASN A 64 -4.59 -8.51 -1.15
CA ASN A 64 -4.44 -9.96 -1.00
C ASN A 64 -5.71 -10.70 -1.45
N TYR A 65 -6.90 -10.19 -1.10
CA TYR A 65 -8.17 -10.72 -1.60
C TYR A 65 -8.24 -10.67 -3.14
N TRP A 66 -7.97 -9.51 -3.73
CA TRP A 66 -8.06 -9.31 -5.18
C TRP A 66 -7.03 -10.13 -5.96
N THR A 67 -5.83 -10.31 -5.41
CA THR A 67 -4.74 -11.06 -6.06
C THR A 67 -4.90 -12.57 -5.90
N LYS A 68 -5.26 -13.08 -4.72
CA LYS A 68 -5.37 -14.53 -4.50
C LYS A 68 -6.66 -15.14 -5.02
N GLN A 69 -7.80 -14.46 -4.93
CA GLN A 69 -9.05 -15.09 -5.38
C GLN A 69 -9.22 -15.08 -6.90
N ARG A 70 -8.69 -14.08 -7.59
CA ARG A 70 -8.88 -13.92 -9.03
C ARG A 70 -7.62 -14.22 -9.84
N PHE A 71 -6.51 -13.57 -9.53
CA PHE A 71 -5.26 -13.75 -10.28
C PHE A 71 -4.69 -15.17 -10.13
N PHE A 72 -4.74 -15.74 -8.93
CA PHE A 72 -4.21 -17.08 -8.65
C PHE A 72 -4.95 -18.19 -9.42
N SER A 73 -6.24 -18.01 -9.70
CA SER A 73 -7.02 -18.99 -10.47
C SER A 73 -6.47 -19.18 -11.89
N TYR A 74 -6.10 -18.08 -12.55
CA TYR A 74 -5.49 -18.10 -13.87
C TYR A 74 -4.05 -18.63 -13.83
N ALA A 75 -3.29 -18.32 -12.77
CA ALA A 75 -1.93 -18.84 -12.59
C ALA A 75 -1.91 -20.37 -12.45
N ASN A 76 -2.88 -20.96 -11.72
CA ASN A 76 -3.00 -22.41 -11.58
C ASN A 76 -3.38 -23.09 -12.90
N ILE A 77 -4.28 -22.49 -13.68
CA ILE A 77 -4.63 -22.98 -15.02
C ILE A 77 -3.38 -23.00 -15.91
N LEU A 78 -2.62 -21.91 -15.93
CA LEU A 78 -1.35 -21.81 -16.65
C LEU A 78 -0.38 -22.92 -16.27
N HIS A 79 -0.20 -23.14 -14.97
CA HIS A 79 0.76 -24.13 -14.48
C HIS A 79 0.35 -25.56 -14.84
N ARG A 80 -0.93 -25.89 -14.70
CA ARG A 80 -1.47 -27.20 -15.10
C ARG A 80 -1.28 -27.42 -16.59
N ASP A 81 -1.70 -26.45 -17.41
CA ASP A 81 -1.71 -26.61 -18.85
C ASP A 81 -0.28 -26.65 -19.44
N ALA A 82 0.68 -25.93 -18.84
CA ALA A 82 2.10 -26.06 -19.17
C ALA A 82 2.70 -27.43 -18.80
N THR A 83 2.26 -28.02 -17.69
CA THR A 83 2.69 -29.37 -17.26
C THR A 83 2.15 -30.43 -18.20
N GLU A 84 0.87 -30.34 -18.55
CA GLU A 84 0.27 -31.24 -19.55
C GLU A 84 0.95 -31.12 -20.91
N GLN A 85 1.30 -29.89 -21.32
CA GLN A 85 2.00 -29.68 -22.60
C GLN A 85 3.38 -30.33 -22.61
N THR A 86 4.14 -30.15 -21.53
CA THR A 86 5.45 -30.80 -21.37
C THR A 86 5.30 -32.32 -21.48
N HIS A 87 4.28 -32.88 -20.82
CA HIS A 87 4.01 -34.32 -20.89
C HIS A 87 3.61 -34.78 -22.30
N ARG A 88 2.72 -34.06 -23.01
CA ARG A 88 2.33 -34.38 -24.39
C ARG A 88 3.52 -34.37 -25.33
N VAL A 89 4.38 -33.34 -25.24
CA VAL A 89 5.61 -33.25 -26.05
C VAL A 89 6.57 -34.41 -25.73
N SER A 90 6.74 -34.77 -24.45
CA SER A 90 7.55 -35.94 -24.07
C SER A 90 7.02 -37.24 -24.69
N LEU A 91 5.70 -37.47 -24.65
CA LEU A 91 5.07 -38.66 -25.24
C LEU A 91 5.24 -38.70 -26.77
N ILE A 92 5.10 -37.57 -27.47
CA ILE A 92 5.36 -37.49 -28.92
C ILE A 92 6.81 -37.87 -29.22
N LEU A 93 7.77 -37.38 -28.44
CA LEU A 93 9.18 -37.69 -28.63
C LEU A 93 9.54 -39.15 -28.26
N GLU A 94 8.72 -39.82 -27.45
CA GLU A 94 8.89 -41.22 -27.04
C GLU A 94 8.24 -42.20 -28.02
N GLN A 95 7.03 -41.90 -28.51
CA GLN A 95 6.25 -42.80 -29.36
C GLN A 95 6.73 -42.87 -30.80
N TYR A 96 7.32 -41.79 -31.33
CA TYR A 96 7.74 -41.73 -32.72
C TYR A 96 9.21 -42.13 -32.89
N ASN A 97 9.49 -42.94 -33.91
CA ASN A 97 10.87 -43.30 -34.25
C ASN A 97 11.56 -42.10 -34.92
N LYS A 98 12.48 -41.47 -34.17
CA LYS A 98 13.20 -40.26 -34.58
C LYS A 98 14.01 -40.41 -35.89
N ILE A 99 14.24 -41.63 -36.37
CA ILE A 99 15.04 -41.90 -37.57
C ILE A 99 14.17 -42.07 -38.82
N THR A 100 12.94 -42.59 -38.70
CA THR A 100 12.09 -42.92 -39.85
C THR A 100 10.83 -42.06 -39.98
N GLN A 101 10.44 -41.34 -38.93
CA GLN A 101 9.20 -40.54 -38.87
C GLN A 101 9.46 -39.06 -38.57
N MET A 102 10.66 -38.57 -38.88
CA MET A 102 11.11 -37.23 -38.48
C MET A 102 10.20 -36.10 -38.99
N ASP A 103 9.74 -36.17 -40.24
CA ASP A 103 8.85 -35.16 -40.81
C ASP A 103 7.47 -35.16 -40.12
N SER A 104 6.94 -36.35 -39.83
CA SER A 104 5.70 -36.53 -39.07
C SER A 104 5.82 -36.01 -37.63
N VAL A 105 6.98 -36.15 -37.00
CA VAL A 105 7.25 -35.61 -35.66
C VAL A 105 7.30 -34.09 -35.69
N LEU A 106 7.92 -33.50 -36.71
CA LEU A 106 8.00 -32.04 -36.86
C LEU A 106 6.63 -31.40 -37.04
N ASP A 107 5.75 -31.99 -37.86
CA ASP A 107 4.39 -31.47 -38.06
C ASP A 107 3.58 -31.48 -36.76
N VAL A 108 3.61 -32.60 -36.03
CA VAL A 108 2.88 -32.75 -34.75
C VAL A 108 3.43 -31.80 -33.69
N LEU A 109 4.76 -31.67 -33.57
CA LEU A 109 5.37 -30.72 -32.63
C LEU A 109 5.07 -29.27 -33.00
N SER A 110 4.97 -28.94 -34.30
CA SER A 110 4.61 -27.60 -34.77
C SER A 110 3.16 -27.26 -34.42
N GLU A 111 2.23 -28.21 -34.59
CA GLU A 111 0.84 -28.04 -34.16
C GLU A 111 0.73 -27.82 -32.65
N GLU A 112 1.44 -28.61 -31.86
CA GLU A 112 1.50 -28.47 -30.40
C GLU A 112 2.12 -27.13 -29.97
N TYR A 113 3.17 -26.66 -30.66
CA TYR A 113 3.73 -25.32 -30.44
C TYR A 113 2.71 -24.22 -30.75
N TYR A 114 1.99 -24.31 -31.86
CA TYR A 114 0.95 -23.34 -32.22
C TYR A 114 -0.19 -23.30 -31.20
N ARG A 115 -0.65 -24.45 -30.72
CA ARG A 115 -1.68 -24.54 -29.67
C ARG A 115 -1.20 -23.88 -28.37
N PHE A 116 0.02 -24.17 -27.95
CA PHE A 116 0.62 -23.55 -26.76
C PHE A 116 0.74 -22.03 -26.88
N ASN A 117 1.21 -21.52 -28.02
CA ASN A 117 1.33 -20.08 -28.25
C ASN A 117 -0.04 -19.38 -28.26
N ASN A 118 -1.04 -19.95 -28.93
CA ASN A 118 -2.39 -19.39 -28.94
C ASN A 118 -2.99 -19.33 -27.53
N PHE A 119 -2.78 -20.36 -26.72
CA PHE A 119 -3.23 -20.41 -25.35
C PHE A 119 -2.55 -19.33 -24.47
N ASN A 120 -1.23 -19.21 -24.55
CA ASN A 120 -0.49 -18.17 -23.82
C ASN A 120 -0.92 -16.76 -24.22
N ASN A 121 -1.11 -16.51 -25.50
CA ASN A 121 -1.60 -15.22 -25.99
C ASN A 121 -2.98 -14.89 -25.41
N ALA A 122 -3.89 -15.85 -25.39
CA ALA A 122 -5.23 -15.67 -24.80
C ALA A 122 -5.16 -15.37 -23.29
N LEU A 123 -4.28 -16.04 -22.56
CA LEU A 123 -4.06 -15.78 -21.13
C LEU A 123 -3.43 -14.43 -20.87
N GLN A 124 -2.51 -13.98 -21.72
CA GLN A 124 -1.91 -12.66 -21.59
C GLN A 124 -2.95 -11.54 -21.75
N VAL A 125 -3.94 -11.74 -22.63
CA VAL A 125 -5.10 -10.84 -22.73
C VAL A 125 -5.90 -10.81 -21.43
N VAL A 126 -6.13 -11.97 -20.81
CA VAL A 126 -6.84 -12.06 -19.51
C VAL A 126 -6.05 -11.36 -18.40
N LEU A 127 -4.75 -11.61 -18.30
CA LEU A 127 -3.87 -10.98 -17.29
C LEU A 127 -3.87 -9.46 -17.45
N ASN A 128 -3.70 -8.94 -18.67
CA ASN A 128 -3.76 -7.51 -18.94
C ASN A 128 -5.12 -6.92 -18.56
N ARG A 129 -6.22 -7.62 -18.88
CA ARG A 129 -7.56 -7.18 -18.49
C ARG A 129 -7.76 -7.12 -16.97
N GLU A 130 -7.20 -8.06 -16.23
CA GLU A 130 -7.26 -8.03 -14.76
C GLU A 130 -6.35 -6.93 -14.17
N LEU A 131 -5.21 -6.61 -14.80
CA LEU A 131 -4.40 -5.44 -14.42
C LEU A 131 -5.13 -4.13 -14.71
N ASP A 132 -5.74 -4.00 -15.89
CA ASP A 132 -6.46 -2.81 -16.33
C ASP A 132 -7.65 -2.50 -15.41
N ARG A 133 -8.24 -3.51 -14.76
CA ARG A 133 -9.30 -3.31 -13.78
C ARG A 133 -8.88 -2.48 -12.57
N PHE A 134 -7.60 -2.46 -12.21
CA PHE A 134 -7.08 -1.60 -11.14
C PHE A 134 -6.76 -0.16 -11.59
N ALA A 135 -6.83 0.11 -12.89
CA ALA A 135 -6.49 1.42 -13.45
C ALA A 135 -7.52 2.53 -13.13
N PRO A 136 -8.84 2.30 -13.25
CA PRO A 136 -9.86 3.31 -12.99
C PRO A 136 -9.76 3.91 -11.59
N SER A 137 -10.02 5.21 -11.47
CA SER A 137 -10.01 5.89 -10.17
C SER A 137 -11.11 5.40 -9.23
N ASN A 138 -12.24 4.96 -9.76
CA ASN A 138 -13.40 4.43 -9.03
C ASN A 138 -13.28 2.94 -8.67
N HIS A 139 -12.08 2.37 -8.73
CA HIS A 139 -11.88 1.01 -8.26
C HIS A 139 -12.05 0.98 -6.73
N PRO A 140 -12.81 0.05 -6.14
CA PRO A 140 -13.13 0.05 -4.70
C PRO A 140 -11.90 0.17 -3.79
N LEU A 141 -10.83 -0.57 -4.10
CA LEU A 141 -9.55 -0.48 -3.37
C LEU A 141 -8.92 0.92 -3.42
N ARG A 142 -9.06 1.63 -4.54
CA ARG A 142 -8.50 2.97 -4.71
C ARG A 142 -9.34 4.01 -4.01
N GLU A 143 -10.66 3.89 -4.08
CA GLU A 143 -11.59 4.74 -3.34
C GLU A 143 -11.36 4.57 -1.84
N ALA A 144 -11.38 3.34 -1.32
CA ALA A 144 -11.14 3.07 0.09
C ALA A 144 -9.78 3.60 0.58
N LEU A 145 -8.70 3.39 -0.18
CA LEU A 145 -7.39 3.95 0.17
C LEU A 145 -7.40 5.48 0.11
N SER A 146 -8.03 6.08 -0.91
CA SER A 146 -8.10 7.54 -1.04
C SER A 146 -8.87 8.16 0.12
N ASP A 147 -10.00 7.58 0.50
CA ASP A 147 -10.84 8.08 1.59
C ASP A 147 -10.14 7.95 2.94
N CYS A 148 -9.47 6.82 3.19
CA CYS A 148 -8.65 6.62 4.39
C CYS A 148 -7.55 7.69 4.48
N LEU A 149 -6.78 7.87 3.40
CA LEU A 149 -5.68 8.84 3.37
C LEU A 149 -6.17 10.30 3.51
N ASN A 150 -7.25 10.67 2.82
CA ASN A 150 -7.84 12.01 2.94
C ASN A 150 -8.31 12.29 4.36
N THR A 151 -8.91 11.28 5.01
CA THR A 151 -9.34 11.38 6.41
C THR A 151 -8.15 11.54 7.34
N THR A 152 -7.12 10.70 7.20
CA THR A 152 -5.88 10.79 8.00
C THR A 152 -5.19 12.15 7.83
N VAL A 153 -5.08 12.67 6.61
CA VAL A 153 -4.50 14.02 6.38
C VAL A 153 -5.34 15.09 7.07
N THR A 154 -6.66 14.99 7.00
CA THR A 154 -7.57 15.95 7.64
C THR A 154 -7.46 15.91 9.16
N LEU A 155 -7.44 14.71 9.76
CA LEU A 155 -7.28 14.53 11.20
C LEU A 155 -5.90 15.01 11.67
N HIS A 156 -4.84 14.66 10.94
CA HIS A 156 -3.49 15.13 11.24
C HIS A 156 -3.37 16.65 11.20
N GLN A 157 -4.04 17.31 10.26
CA GLN A 157 -4.12 18.77 10.21
C GLN A 157 -4.80 19.34 11.45
N LEU A 158 -5.94 18.77 11.87
CA LEU A 158 -6.66 19.19 13.08
C LEU A 158 -5.83 18.97 14.35
N ASP A 159 -5.10 17.86 14.43
CA ASP A 159 -4.19 17.58 15.54
C ASP A 159 -3.06 18.61 15.60
N MET A 160 -2.49 19.00 14.46
CA MET A 160 -1.49 20.06 14.41
C MET A 160 -2.06 21.43 14.78
N GLU A 161 -3.29 21.74 14.36
CA GLU A 161 -3.99 22.97 14.78
C GLU A 161 -4.24 22.96 16.30
N TYR A 162 -4.60 21.81 16.86
CA TYR A 162 -4.72 21.62 18.30
C TYR A 162 -3.39 21.85 19.02
N VAL A 163 -2.28 21.31 18.51
CA VAL A 163 -0.92 21.57 19.04
C VAL A 163 -0.61 23.07 19.03
N LEU A 164 -0.89 23.77 17.92
CA LEU A 164 -0.63 25.21 17.80
C LEU A 164 -1.50 26.06 18.72
N SER A 165 -2.70 25.60 19.08
CA SER A 165 -3.56 26.30 20.04
C SER A 165 -2.91 26.50 21.41
N TYR A 166 -1.95 25.65 21.79
CA TYR A 166 -1.17 25.83 23.02
C TYR A 166 -0.26 27.06 22.96
N ILE A 167 0.24 27.43 21.77
CA ILE A 167 0.99 28.66 21.55
C ILE A 167 0.07 29.86 21.66
N ASP A 168 -1.12 29.81 21.04
CA ASP A 168 -2.09 30.90 21.05
C ASP A 168 -2.64 31.18 22.45
N SER A 169 -2.75 30.12 23.27
CA SER A 169 -3.10 30.23 24.68
C SER A 169 -1.93 30.76 25.55
N GLY A 170 -0.72 30.95 25.00
CA GLY A 170 0.47 31.35 25.78
C GLY A 170 0.96 30.27 26.75
N CYS A 171 0.60 29.00 26.49
CA CYS A 171 0.85 27.82 27.34
C CYS A 171 0.36 27.95 28.79
N MET A 172 -0.93 28.25 29.01
CA MET A 172 -1.52 28.65 30.29
C MET A 172 -1.33 27.68 31.49
N ASN A 173 -0.12 27.68 32.09
CA ASN A 173 0.31 27.10 33.38
C ASN A 173 1.17 25.81 33.38
N VAL A 174 1.90 25.50 32.31
CA VAL A 174 3.20 24.81 32.45
C VAL A 174 4.27 25.90 32.59
N ALA A 175 4.34 26.53 33.75
CA ALA A 175 5.41 26.17 34.69
C ALA A 175 4.97 26.06 36.17
N ASP A 176 3.69 25.93 36.52
CA ASP A 176 3.32 25.89 37.95
C ASP A 176 3.27 24.49 38.59
N LYS A 177 3.31 23.42 37.79
CA LYS A 177 3.40 22.04 38.31
C LYS A 177 4.25 21.16 37.40
N GLN A 178 5.58 21.28 37.50
CA GLN A 178 6.47 20.16 37.15
C GLN A 178 6.30 18.95 38.11
N TYR A 179 5.44 19.11 39.12
CA TYR A 179 5.14 18.16 40.18
C TYR A 179 3.64 18.24 40.53
N ASP A 180 2.82 17.34 39.99
CA ASP A 180 1.75 16.70 40.77
C ASP A 180 1.23 15.49 39.98
N GLU A 181 1.99 14.41 40.15
CA GLU A 181 1.49 13.02 40.22
C GLU A 181 0.84 12.38 38.98
N THR A 182 1.62 11.48 38.38
CA THR A 182 1.20 10.16 37.85
C THR A 182 0.12 10.14 36.75
N PHE A 183 0.57 10.05 35.49
CA PHE A 183 -0.16 9.33 34.44
C PHE A 183 0.78 8.35 33.72
N GLU A 184 1.40 7.47 34.50
CA GLU A 184 1.54 6.08 34.05
C GLU A 184 0.12 5.52 33.98
N ASN A 185 -0.51 5.49 32.79
CA ASN A 185 -1.60 4.55 32.40
C ASN A 185 -2.43 5.03 31.19
N ILE A 186 -1.81 5.50 30.10
CA ILE A 186 -2.47 5.44 28.78
C ILE A 186 -1.45 4.94 27.74
N ALA A 187 -1.06 3.68 27.93
CA ALA A 187 -0.44 2.85 26.91
C ALA A 187 -1.04 1.45 27.05
N MET A 188 -2.35 1.35 26.86
CA MET A 188 -3.05 0.07 26.73
C MET A 188 -4.44 0.32 26.14
N CYS A 189 -4.48 0.59 24.84
CA CYS A 189 -5.59 0.15 24.02
C CYS A 189 -5.01 -0.87 23.05
N ASP A 190 -5.06 -2.13 23.50
CA ASP A 190 -5.21 -3.28 22.61
C ASP A 190 -6.51 -3.14 21.80
#